data_AF-A0AAE9Q0F1-F1
#
_entry.id   AF-A0AAE9Q0F1-F1
#
_cell.length_a   1.000
_cell.length_b   1.000
_cell.length_c   1.000
_cell.angle_alpha   90.00
_cell.angle_beta   90.00
_cell.angle_gamma   90.00
#
_symmetry.space_group_name_H-M   'P 1'
#
loop_
_entity.id
_entity.type
_entity.pdbx_description
1 polymer ?
#
loop_
_entity_poly.entity_id
_entity_poly.type
_entity_poly.pdbx_seq_one_letter_code
_entity_poly.pdbx_strand_id
1 'polypeptide(L)'
;MKPYRVPQLARKYVEYDMIQQHTEMPAFPDSRTRLMFVFLNRNAQELHASEDELYALVTSLVQMGLDTHDMIDTLSGIRSPEEMRSRQLKVLAGDYFSSRFYQLLALAGRITAISKLSDAVCEVNAGKMSLYWGMKQFRLDATQYLTQMVRFKKELFYHSLHL
;
A
#
# COMPACT_ATOMS: atom_id res chain seq x y z
N MET A 1 -16.59 20.58 -8.30
CA MET A 1 -15.69 19.50 -7.82
C MET A 1 -14.73 20.06 -6.79
N LYS A 2 -14.68 19.50 -5.57
CA LYS A 2 -13.61 19.83 -4.63
C LYS A 2 -12.26 19.42 -5.24
N PRO A 3 -11.18 20.21 -5.03
CA PRO A 3 -9.88 19.88 -5.61
C PRO A 3 -9.34 18.59 -4.98
N TYR A 4 -8.87 17.68 -5.82
CA TYR A 4 -8.17 16.46 -5.39
C TYR A 4 -6.86 16.84 -4.67
N ARG A 5 -6.79 16.56 -3.37
CA ARG A 5 -5.67 17.00 -2.49
C ARG A 5 -4.91 15.87 -1.80
N VAL A 6 -5.22 14.62 -2.12
CA VAL A 6 -4.66 13.43 -1.46
C VAL A 6 -3.13 13.39 -1.51
N PRO A 7 -2.44 13.73 -2.63
CA PRO A 7 -0.98 13.74 -2.67
C PRO A 7 -0.37 14.78 -1.72
N GLN A 8 -0.99 15.96 -1.62
CA GLN A 8 -0.55 17.00 -0.69
C GLN A 8 -0.72 16.56 0.77
N LEU A 9 -1.80 15.85 1.08
CA LEU A 9 -2.01 15.25 2.41
C LEU A 9 -1.00 14.13 2.70
N ALA A 10 -0.60 13.37 1.67
CA ALA A 10 0.34 12.26 1.77
C ALA A 10 1.78 12.72 2.06
N ARG A 11 2.19 13.92 1.60
CA ARG A 11 3.57 14.44 1.75
C ARG A 11 4.16 14.28 3.14
N LYS A 12 3.44 14.73 4.17
CA LYS A 12 3.89 14.65 5.58
C LYS A 12 4.07 13.21 6.10
N TYR A 13 3.62 12.22 5.33
CA TYR A 13 3.79 10.81 5.63
C TYR A 13 4.89 10.17 4.79
N VAL A 14 5.09 10.60 3.53
CA VAL A 14 5.99 9.93 2.59
C VAL A 14 7.36 10.61 2.43
N GLU A 15 7.46 11.89 2.79
CA GLU A 15 8.69 12.68 2.68
C GLU A 15 9.43 12.65 4.04
N TYR A 16 10.31 11.65 4.23
CA TYR A 16 11.19 11.54 5.39
C TYR A 16 12.65 11.46 4.97
N ASP A 17 13.43 12.46 5.38
CA ASP A 17 14.84 12.62 5.01
C ASP A 17 15.68 11.37 5.32
N MET A 18 15.52 10.79 6.50
CA MET A 18 16.28 9.58 6.92
C MET A 18 16.02 8.36 6.03
N ILE A 19 14.81 8.25 5.46
CA ILE A 19 14.47 7.15 4.56
C ILE A 19 15.03 7.48 3.18
N GLN A 20 14.75 8.67 2.64
CA GLN A 20 15.15 9.06 1.29
C GLN A 20 16.66 9.16 1.08
N GLN A 21 17.43 9.50 2.13
CA GLN A 21 18.90 9.59 2.05
C GLN A 21 19.60 8.22 2.01
N HIS A 22 18.92 7.15 2.40
CA HIS A 22 19.53 5.85 2.63
C HIS A 22 18.83 4.70 1.94
N THR A 23 17.67 4.95 1.33
CA THR A 23 16.95 3.94 0.57
C THR A 23 16.07 4.52 -0.52
N GLU A 24 15.91 3.78 -1.61
CA GLU A 24 14.92 4.06 -2.64
C GLU A 24 13.53 3.65 -2.13
N MET A 25 12.53 4.48 -2.46
CA MET A 25 11.15 4.27 -2.07
C MET A 25 10.26 4.18 -3.32
N PRO A 26 9.17 3.41 -3.28
CA PRO A 26 8.22 3.41 -4.38
C PRO A 26 7.63 4.80 -4.57
N ALA A 27 7.35 5.17 -5.82
CA ALA A 27 6.67 6.42 -6.12
C ALA A 27 5.23 6.39 -5.57
N PHE A 28 4.74 7.54 -5.12
CA PHE A 28 3.34 7.66 -4.68
C PHE A 28 2.40 7.28 -5.84
N PRO A 29 1.39 6.41 -5.63
CA PRO A 29 0.53 5.88 -6.69
C PRO A 29 -0.57 6.88 -7.13
N ASP A 30 -0.20 8.11 -7.51
CA ASP A 30 -1.13 9.25 -7.75
C ASP A 30 -2.29 8.89 -8.69
N SER A 31 -2.00 8.24 -9.82
CA SER A 31 -3.01 7.86 -10.80
C SER A 31 -4.06 6.92 -10.23
N ARG A 32 -3.64 5.91 -9.46
CA ARG A 32 -4.54 4.95 -8.79
C ARG A 32 -5.34 5.64 -7.70
N THR A 33 -4.69 6.48 -6.90
CA THR A 33 -5.34 7.24 -5.83
C THR A 33 -6.40 8.19 -6.37
N ARG A 34 -6.09 8.90 -7.46
CA ARG A 34 -7.04 9.79 -8.14
C ARG A 34 -8.22 9.03 -8.72
N LEU A 35 -7.96 7.88 -9.35
CA LEU A 35 -9.02 7.02 -9.85
C LEU A 35 -9.95 6.57 -8.72
N MET A 36 -9.38 6.11 -7.61
CA MET A 36 -10.16 5.70 -6.44
C MET A 36 -11.00 6.83 -5.86
N PHE A 37 -10.41 8.01 -5.70
CA PHE A 37 -11.12 9.21 -5.25
C PHE A 37 -12.34 9.53 -6.14
N VAL A 38 -12.20 9.41 -7.46
CA VAL A 38 -13.32 9.61 -8.40
C VAL A 38 -14.41 8.56 -8.19
N PHE A 39 -14.08 7.29 -7.95
CA PHE A 39 -15.08 6.24 -7.70
C PHE A 39 -15.80 6.40 -6.36
N LEU A 40 -15.07 6.77 -5.30
CA LEU A 40 -15.66 7.07 -3.99
C LEU A 40 -16.65 8.24 -4.09
N ASN A 41 -16.23 9.32 -4.77
CA ASN A 41 -17.06 10.50 -4.95
C ASN A 41 -18.33 10.25 -5.78
N ARG A 42 -18.33 9.28 -6.69
CA ARG A 42 -19.53 8.90 -7.48
C ARG A 42 -20.59 8.17 -6.66
N ASN A 43 -20.20 7.49 -5.59
CA ASN A 43 -21.12 6.74 -4.73
C ASN A 43 -21.61 7.55 -3.52
N ALA A 44 -20.97 8.68 -3.21
CA ALA A 44 -21.32 9.54 -2.09
C ALA A 44 -22.25 10.69 -2.51
N GLN A 45 -23.32 10.93 -1.73
CA GLN A 45 -23.92 12.27 -1.70
C GLN A 45 -22.88 13.25 -1.12
N GLU A 46 -22.85 14.52 -1.58
CA GLU A 46 -21.76 15.51 -1.38
C GLU A 46 -21.27 15.73 0.08
N LEU A 47 -21.94 15.16 1.07
CA LEU A 47 -21.68 15.23 2.51
C LEU A 47 -20.41 14.49 2.99
N HIS A 48 -19.85 13.54 2.22
CA HIS A 48 -18.75 12.65 2.68
C HIS A 48 -17.35 13.00 2.17
N ALA A 49 -17.14 14.17 1.57
CA ALA A 49 -15.89 14.47 0.86
C ALA A 49 -14.60 14.38 1.71
N SER A 50 -14.65 14.65 3.03
CA SER A 50 -13.48 14.47 3.92
C SER A 50 -13.16 13.00 4.18
N GLU A 51 -14.16 12.12 4.09
CA GLU A 51 -14.00 10.68 4.24
C GLU A 51 -13.43 10.07 2.96
N ASP A 52 -13.87 10.53 1.79
CA ASP A 52 -13.31 10.11 0.50
C ASP A 52 -11.80 10.40 0.43
N GLU A 53 -11.38 11.60 0.88
CA GLU A 53 -9.96 11.95 0.95
C GLU A 53 -9.21 11.10 1.98
N LEU A 54 -9.82 10.83 3.13
CA LEU A 54 -9.24 9.95 4.16
C LEU A 54 -9.04 8.53 3.62
N TYR A 55 -10.07 7.93 3.02
CA TYR A 55 -10.02 6.58 2.45
C TYR A 55 -9.04 6.50 1.29
N ALA A 56 -9.04 7.49 0.39
CA ALA A 56 -8.05 7.59 -0.66
C ALA A 56 -6.62 7.66 -0.11
N LEU A 57 -6.39 8.44 0.95
CA LEU A 57 -5.10 8.59 1.60
C LEU A 57 -4.63 7.30 2.27
N VAL A 58 -5.45 6.71 3.14
CA VAL A 58 -5.05 5.54 3.94
C VAL A 58 -4.80 4.31 3.07
N THR A 59 -5.61 4.10 2.03
CA THR A 59 -5.35 3.04 1.05
C THR A 59 -4.05 3.29 0.28
N SER A 60 -3.73 4.54 -0.06
CA SER A 60 -2.46 4.86 -0.73
C SER A 60 -1.27 4.60 0.19
N LEU A 61 -1.40 4.86 1.49
CA LEU A 61 -0.37 4.52 2.48
C LEU A 61 -0.21 3.00 2.61
N VAL A 62 -1.30 2.23 2.64
CA VAL A 62 -1.24 0.75 2.60
C VAL A 62 -0.50 0.28 1.35
N GLN A 63 -0.83 0.83 0.18
CA GLN A 63 -0.16 0.49 -1.08
C GLN A 63 1.33 0.79 -1.03
N MET A 64 1.71 1.97 -0.51
CA MET A 64 3.11 2.33 -0.29
C MET A 64 3.81 1.34 0.63
N GLY A 65 3.16 0.91 1.72
CA GLY A 65 3.70 -0.11 2.63
C GLY A 65 3.97 -1.43 1.91
N LEU A 66 2.97 -1.94 1.19
CA LEU A 66 3.08 -3.19 0.43
C LEU A 66 4.15 -3.13 -0.66
N ASP A 67 4.21 -2.03 -1.43
CA ASP A 67 5.19 -1.88 -2.50
C ASP A 67 6.61 -1.66 -1.94
N THR A 68 6.75 -1.02 -0.77
CA THR A 68 8.05 -0.87 -0.09
C THR A 68 8.58 -2.22 0.37
N HIS A 69 7.72 -3.07 0.94
CA HIS A 69 8.10 -4.43 1.32
C HIS A 69 8.47 -5.29 0.09
N ASP A 70 7.84 -5.09 -1.07
CA ASP A 70 8.19 -5.80 -2.31
C ASP A 70 9.58 -5.40 -2.86
N MET A 71 10.12 -4.24 -2.49
CA MET A 71 11.49 -3.81 -2.86
C MET A 71 12.59 -4.44 -1.99
N ILE A 72 12.21 -5.28 -1.03
CA ILE A 72 13.13 -6.02 -0.16
C ILE A 72 13.47 -7.35 -0.84
N ASP A 73 14.71 -7.50 -1.28
CA ASP A 73 15.16 -8.71 -1.96
C ASP A 73 15.14 -9.95 -1.03
N THR A 74 15.21 -11.16 -1.59
CA THR A 74 15.27 -12.40 -0.79
C THR A 74 16.65 -13.04 -0.77
N LEU A 75 17.71 -12.30 -1.13
CA LEU A 75 19.05 -12.83 -1.26
C LEU A 75 19.66 -13.13 0.12
N SER A 76 20.27 -14.29 0.28
CA SER A 76 21.09 -14.62 1.44
C SER A 76 22.57 -14.39 1.13
N GLY A 77 23.35 -13.93 2.11
CA GLY A 77 24.80 -13.73 1.93
C GLY A 77 25.35 -12.54 2.73
N ILE A 78 26.67 -12.34 2.61
CA ILE A 78 27.37 -11.19 3.16
C ILE A 78 26.92 -9.94 2.40
N ARG A 79 26.59 -8.88 3.13
CA ARG A 79 26.16 -7.59 2.58
C ARG A 79 27.02 -6.49 3.16
N SER A 80 27.19 -5.41 2.39
CA SER A 80 27.77 -4.18 2.91
C SER A 80 26.86 -3.56 3.99
N PRO A 81 27.43 -2.77 4.92
CA PRO A 81 26.65 -2.02 5.89
C PRO A 81 25.58 -1.12 5.25
N GLU A 82 25.88 -0.52 4.09
CA GLU A 82 24.95 0.34 3.34
C GLU A 82 23.74 -0.46 2.82
N GLU A 83 23.97 -1.63 2.23
CA GLU A 83 22.89 -2.51 1.75
C GLU A 83 22.02 -3.03 2.90
N MET A 84 22.65 -3.39 4.03
CA MET A 84 21.94 -3.80 5.23
C MET A 84 21.07 -2.67 5.78
N ARG A 85 21.60 -1.45 5.85
CA ARG A 85 20.87 -0.27 6.30
C ARG A 85 19.68 0.02 5.38
N SER A 86 19.90 0.05 4.07
CA SER A 86 18.84 0.30 3.08
C SER A 86 17.72 -0.73 3.21
N ARG A 87 18.06 -2.01 3.37
CA ARG A 87 17.10 -3.09 3.60
C ARG A 87 16.28 -2.89 4.87
N GLN A 88 16.94 -2.61 6.00
CA GLN A 88 16.28 -2.41 7.29
C GLN A 88 15.34 -1.20 7.25
N LEU A 89 15.76 -0.11 6.60
CA LEU A 89 14.92 1.06 6.43
C LEU A 89 13.68 0.77 5.57
N LYS A 90 13.77 -0.05 4.53
CA LYS A 90 12.58 -0.50 3.78
C LYS A 90 11.59 -1.28 4.65
N VAL A 91 12.08 -2.19 5.51
CA VAL A 91 11.21 -2.92 6.47
C VAL A 91 10.46 -1.93 7.34
N LEU A 92 11.20 -1.04 8.01
CA LEU A 92 10.65 -0.05 8.93
C LEU A 92 9.74 0.97 8.23
N ALA A 93 10.05 1.36 6.99
CA ALA A 93 9.23 2.27 6.20
C ALA A 93 7.88 1.64 5.85
N GLY A 94 7.86 0.35 5.49
CA GLY A 94 6.62 -0.38 5.26
C GLY A 94 5.77 -0.54 6.53
N ASP A 95 6.40 -0.82 7.68
CA ASP A 95 5.72 -0.89 8.99
C ASP A 95 5.18 0.49 9.41
N TYR A 96 5.95 1.54 9.14
CA TYR A 96 5.54 2.91 9.38
C TYR A 96 4.30 3.29 8.56
N PHE A 97 4.26 3.02 7.25
CA PHE A 97 3.07 3.28 6.44
C PHE A 97 1.86 2.47 6.91
N SER A 98 2.07 1.21 7.27
CA SER A 98 1.04 0.34 7.85
C SER A 98 0.49 0.93 9.16
N SER A 99 1.35 1.44 10.03
CA SER A 99 0.95 2.08 11.29
C SER A 99 0.16 3.38 11.05
N ARG A 100 0.53 4.15 10.02
CA ARG A 100 -0.12 5.45 9.74
C ARG A 100 -1.53 5.30 9.16
N PHE A 101 -1.78 4.32 8.30
CA PHE A 101 -3.16 4.08 7.84
C PHE A 101 -4.06 3.71 9.02
N TYR A 102 -3.57 2.82 9.90
CA TYR A 102 -4.31 2.38 11.08
C TYR A 102 -4.60 3.57 12.00
N GLN A 103 -3.56 4.35 12.32
CA GLN A 103 -3.68 5.54 13.17
C GLN A 103 -4.72 6.53 12.64
N LEU A 104 -4.70 6.81 11.33
CA LEU A 104 -5.61 7.77 10.71
C LEU A 104 -7.07 7.33 10.78
N LEU A 105 -7.34 6.05 10.51
CA LEU A 105 -8.70 5.52 10.63
C LEU A 105 -9.15 5.42 12.09
N ALA A 106 -8.26 5.09 13.01
CA ALA A 106 -8.56 5.01 14.43
C ALA A 106 -8.93 6.40 14.98
N LEU A 107 -8.18 7.44 14.63
CA LEU A 107 -8.49 8.83 14.99
C LEU A 107 -9.83 9.31 14.40
N ALA A 108 -10.21 8.80 13.24
CA ALA A 108 -11.51 9.07 12.62
C ALA A 108 -12.65 8.18 13.15
N GLY A 109 -12.38 7.24 14.07
CA GLY A 109 -13.37 6.30 14.59
C GLY A 109 -13.90 5.30 13.57
N ARG A 110 -13.16 5.03 12.48
CA ARG A 110 -13.59 4.17 11.36
C ARG A 110 -13.11 2.73 11.53
N ILE A 111 -13.63 2.06 12.57
CA ILE A 111 -13.25 0.69 12.95
C ILE A 111 -13.56 -0.33 11.83
N THR A 112 -14.72 -0.22 11.18
CA THR A 112 -15.09 -1.10 10.06
C THR A 112 -14.10 -0.99 8.89
N ALA A 113 -13.64 0.23 8.59
CA ALA A 113 -12.66 0.46 7.54
C ALA A 113 -11.28 -0.13 7.89
N ILE A 114 -10.88 -0.07 9.17
CA ILE A 114 -9.66 -0.73 9.66
C ILE A 114 -9.72 -2.23 9.39
N SER A 115 -10.83 -2.88 9.76
CA SER A 115 -11.00 -4.33 9.55
C SER A 115 -10.87 -4.67 8.07
N LYS A 116 -11.68 -4.03 7.21
CA LYS A 116 -11.71 -4.31 5.77
C LYS A 116 -10.35 -4.13 5.10
N LEU A 117 -9.63 -3.05 5.41
CA LEU A 117 -8.29 -2.84 4.85
C LEU A 117 -7.27 -3.83 5.41
N SER A 118 -7.36 -4.18 6.69
CA SER A 118 -6.45 -5.18 7.28
C SER A 118 -6.67 -6.56 6.66
N ASP A 119 -7.92 -6.94 6.43
CA ASP A 119 -8.27 -8.19 5.74
C ASP A 119 -7.71 -8.20 4.31
N ALA A 120 -7.88 -7.10 3.57
CA ALA A 120 -7.31 -6.96 2.22
C ALA A 120 -5.77 -7.07 2.22
N VAL A 121 -5.10 -6.47 3.21
CA VAL A 121 -3.63 -6.60 3.39
C VAL A 121 -3.23 -8.05 3.66
N CYS A 122 -3.95 -8.74 4.55
CA CYS A 122 -3.75 -10.15 4.85
C CYS A 122 -3.91 -11.03 3.59
N GLU A 123 -4.97 -10.81 2.81
CA GLU A 123 -5.22 -11.53 1.55
C GLU A 123 -4.11 -11.32 0.53
N VAL A 124 -3.65 -10.08 0.35
CA VAL A 124 -2.54 -9.76 -0.56
C VAL A 124 -1.25 -10.45 -0.10
N ASN A 125 -0.91 -10.36 1.19
CA ASN A 125 0.31 -10.98 1.72
C ASN A 125 0.27 -12.51 1.66
N ALA A 126 -0.87 -13.14 1.98
CA ALA A 126 -1.05 -14.58 1.83
C ALA A 126 -0.92 -15.00 0.36
N GLY A 127 -1.51 -14.23 -0.55
CA GLY A 127 -1.37 -14.41 -1.98
C GLY A 127 0.09 -14.33 -2.46
N LYS A 128 0.83 -13.30 -2.03
CA LYS A 128 2.26 -13.14 -2.34
C LYS A 128 3.08 -14.33 -1.87
N MET A 129 2.81 -14.84 -0.66
CA MET A 129 3.49 -16.04 -0.14
C MET A 129 3.18 -17.28 -0.97
N SER A 130 1.93 -17.46 -1.39
CA SER A 130 1.53 -18.55 -2.29
C SER A 130 2.26 -18.46 -3.64
N LEU A 131 2.34 -17.26 -4.23
CA LEU A 131 3.08 -17.02 -5.47
C LEU A 131 4.56 -17.35 -5.31
N TYR A 132 5.20 -16.87 -4.25
CA TYR A 132 6.61 -17.13 -3.96
C TYR A 132 6.92 -18.63 -3.87
N TRP A 133 6.10 -19.40 -3.14
CA TRP A 133 6.27 -20.84 -3.02
C TRP A 133 6.02 -21.57 -4.33
N GLY A 134 5.00 -21.17 -5.10
CA GLY A 134 4.77 -21.70 -6.44
C GLY A 134 5.97 -21.50 -7.37
N MET A 135 6.63 -20.33 -7.29
CA MET A 135 7.82 -20.03 -8.09
C MET A 135 9.01 -20.88 -7.65
N LYS A 136 9.26 -20.96 -6.34
CA LYS A 136 10.33 -21.79 -5.75
C LYS A 136 10.21 -23.27 -6.10
N GLN A 137 9.00 -23.77 -6.24
CA GLN A 137 8.71 -25.18 -6.55
C GLN A 137 8.51 -25.43 -8.04
N PHE A 138 8.70 -24.43 -8.91
CA PHE A 138 8.48 -24.51 -10.36
C PHE A 138 7.06 -25.00 -10.74
N ARG A 139 6.05 -24.61 -9.96
CA ARG A 139 4.64 -25.01 -10.13
C ARG A 139 3.76 -23.94 -10.77
N LEU A 140 4.36 -22.86 -11.28
CA LEU A 140 3.65 -21.72 -11.85
C LEU A 140 3.99 -21.55 -13.33
N ASP A 141 2.96 -21.45 -14.16
CA ASP A 141 3.09 -20.96 -15.52
C ASP A 141 2.93 -19.43 -15.61
N ALA A 142 3.22 -18.88 -16.79
CA ALA A 142 3.15 -17.44 -17.04
C ALA A 142 1.72 -16.87 -16.87
N THR A 143 0.70 -17.64 -17.24
CA THR A 143 -0.71 -17.22 -17.14
C THR A 143 -1.14 -17.13 -15.68
N GLN A 144 -0.79 -18.12 -14.88
CA GLN A 144 -1.05 -18.16 -13.44
C GLN A 144 -0.31 -17.02 -12.74
N TYR A 145 0.96 -16.78 -13.08
CA TYR A 145 1.72 -15.66 -12.57
C TYR A 145 1.03 -14.31 -12.85
N LEU A 146 0.68 -14.05 -14.12
CA LEU A 146 0.02 -12.80 -14.51
C LEU A 146 -1.35 -12.64 -13.83
N THR A 147 -2.12 -13.73 -13.73
CA THR A 147 -3.44 -13.71 -13.07
C THR A 147 -3.31 -13.33 -11.60
N GLN A 148 -2.37 -13.92 -10.88
CA GLN A 148 -2.12 -13.58 -9.48
C GLN A 148 -1.63 -12.14 -9.34
N MET A 149 -0.76 -11.67 -10.24
CA MET A 149 -0.27 -10.30 -10.16
C MET A 149 -1.35 -9.25 -10.38
N VAL A 150 -2.23 -9.48 -11.37
CA VAL A 150 -3.40 -8.62 -11.60
C VAL A 150 -4.32 -8.63 -10.39
N ARG A 151 -4.54 -9.81 -9.79
CA ARG A 151 -5.34 -9.94 -8.57
C ARG A 151 -4.77 -9.07 -7.45
N PHE A 152 -3.49 -9.19 -7.11
CA PHE A 152 -2.88 -8.41 -6.02
C PHE A 152 -2.98 -6.90 -6.23
N LYS A 153 -2.81 -6.42 -7.47
CA LYS A 153 -2.93 -4.99 -7.79
C LYS A 153 -4.39 -4.50 -7.77
N LYS A 154 -5.37 -5.40 -7.91
CA LYS A 154 -6.81 -5.08 -7.85
C LYS A 154 -7.38 -5.17 -6.43
N GLU A 155 -7.02 -6.17 -5.63
CA GLU A 155 -7.69 -6.48 -4.34
C GLU A 155 -7.78 -5.24 -3.44
N LEU A 156 -6.65 -4.58 -3.20
CA LEU A 156 -6.63 -3.40 -2.32
C LEU A 156 -7.54 -2.28 -2.85
N PHE A 157 -7.55 -2.04 -4.15
CA PHE A 157 -8.41 -1.05 -4.79
C PHE A 157 -9.89 -1.44 -4.65
N TYR A 158 -10.23 -2.70 -4.90
CA TYR A 158 -11.61 -3.19 -4.84
C TYR A 158 -12.19 -3.11 -3.42
N HIS A 159 -11.46 -3.58 -2.41
CA HIS A 159 -11.88 -3.49 -1.01
C HIS A 159 -12.04 -2.03 -0.55
N SER A 160 -11.18 -1.14 -1.04
CA SER A 160 -11.21 0.29 -0.68
C SER A 160 -12.44 1.03 -1.22
N LEU A 161 -13.09 0.53 -2.28
CA LEU A 161 -14.34 1.10 -2.79
C LEU A 161 -15.55 0.79 -1.92
N HIS A 162 -15.40 -0.11 -0.93
CA HIS A 162 -16.48 -0.58 -0.07
C HIS A 162 -16.24 -0.21 1.40
N LEU A 163 -15.34 0.74 1.70
CA LEU A 163 -15.08 1.22 3.07
C LEU A 163 -16.20 2.12 3.57
#